data_AF-A0A538SV82-F1
#
_entry.id   AF-A0A538SV82-F1
#
_cell.length_a   1.000
_cell.length_b   1.000
_cell.length_c   1.000
_cell.angle_alpha   90.00
_cell.angle_beta   90.00
_cell.angle_gamma   90.00
#
_symmetry.space_group_name_H-M   'P 1'
#
loop_
_entity.id
_entity.type
_entity.pdbx_description
1 polymer ?
#
loop_
_entity_poly.entity_id
_entity_poly.type
_entity_poly.pdbx_seq_one_letter_code
_entity_poly.pdbx_strand_id
1 'polypeptide(L)'
;MRARTAARAAPGSGPGPALDEPHAPRRARAAPCGGPGPALRHPRAAMTFTPLRVRSHGSLLSGVASPEALIGRALALGYESLALTDRDNLYLAIRFYRAARADGLRPL
;
A
#
# COMPACT_ATOMS: atom_id res chain seq x y z
N MET A 1 -13.24 5.73 64.25
CA MET A 1 -14.35 6.01 63.31
C MET A 1 -14.17 7.38 62.67
N ARG A 2 -13.51 7.45 61.50
CA ARG A 2 -13.62 8.57 60.53
C ARG A 2 -13.39 7.98 59.13
N ALA A 3 -14.48 7.71 58.41
CA ALA A 3 -14.44 7.30 57.02
C ALA A 3 -14.06 8.49 56.15
N ARG A 4 -13.03 8.34 55.31
CA ARG A 4 -12.74 9.31 54.24
C ARG A 4 -13.55 8.90 53.01
N THR A 5 -14.64 9.59 52.77
CA THR A 5 -15.38 9.60 51.51
C THR A 5 -14.55 10.35 50.47
N ALA A 6 -14.00 9.64 49.48
CA ALA A 6 -13.48 10.26 48.27
C ALA A 6 -14.60 10.30 47.23
N ALA A 7 -14.92 11.51 46.79
CA ALA A 7 -16.00 11.81 45.87
C ALA A 7 -15.71 11.29 44.46
N ARG A 8 -16.79 10.80 43.84
CA ARG A 8 -16.96 10.44 42.44
C ARG A 8 -16.71 11.65 41.53
N ALA A 9 -15.90 11.48 40.48
CA ALA A 9 -15.81 12.41 39.36
C ALA A 9 -16.23 11.69 38.07
N ALA A 10 -17.23 12.25 37.38
CA ALA A 10 -17.68 11.82 36.07
C ALA A 10 -16.59 12.11 35.02
N PRO A 11 -16.45 11.30 33.95
CA PRO A 11 -15.60 11.68 32.83
C PRO A 11 -16.23 12.89 32.13
N GLY A 12 -15.47 13.99 32.17
CA GLY A 12 -15.84 15.26 31.57
C GLY A 12 -15.98 15.18 30.05
N SER A 13 -17.00 15.88 29.57
CA SER A 13 -17.21 16.30 28.20
C SER A 13 -16.04 17.17 27.73
N GLY A 14 -15.11 16.58 26.97
CA GLY A 14 -14.17 17.33 26.15
C GLY A 14 -14.77 17.57 24.76
N PRO A 15 -14.65 18.77 24.17
CA PRO A 15 -15.01 18.97 22.77
C PRO A 15 -14.08 18.14 21.89
N GLY A 16 -14.65 17.40 20.93
CA GLY A 16 -13.87 16.70 19.91
C GLY A 16 -13.00 17.69 19.11
N PRO A 17 -11.84 17.26 18.59
CA PRO A 17 -11.01 18.16 17.80
C PRO A 17 -11.79 18.62 16.56
N ALA A 18 -11.89 19.94 16.44
CA ALA A 18 -12.50 20.60 15.30
C ALA A 18 -11.81 20.15 14.00
N LEU A 19 -12.64 19.82 13.01
CA LEU A 19 -12.24 19.71 11.62
C LEU A 19 -11.83 21.10 11.12
N ASP A 20 -10.84 21.15 10.21
CA ASP A 20 -10.22 22.33 9.57
C ASP A 20 -9.16 23.13 10.35
N GLU A 21 -7.95 22.56 10.44
CA GLU A 21 -6.72 23.34 10.61
C GLU A 21 -5.78 23.09 9.41
N PRO A 22 -5.34 24.12 8.66
CA PRO A 22 -4.44 23.95 7.53
C PRO A 22 -3.04 23.54 7.99
N HIS A 23 -2.59 22.36 7.54
CA HIS A 23 -1.26 21.83 7.79
C HIS A 23 -0.19 22.75 7.16
N ALA A 24 0.42 23.62 7.96
CA ALA A 24 1.50 24.49 7.54
C ALA A 24 2.66 23.68 6.93
N PRO A 25 3.24 24.08 5.79
CA PRO A 25 4.32 23.33 5.18
C PRO A 25 5.56 23.41 6.07
N ARG A 26 6.04 22.24 6.52
CA ARG A 26 7.38 22.11 7.12
C ARG A 26 8.38 22.77 6.17
N ARG A 27 9.03 23.85 6.62
CA ARG A 27 10.08 24.56 5.89
C ARG A 27 11.06 23.54 5.31
N ALA A 28 11.02 23.39 3.99
CA ALA A 28 12.02 22.66 3.24
C ALA A 28 13.36 23.34 3.52
N ARG A 29 14.25 22.66 4.25
CA ARG A 29 15.67 22.94 4.14
C ARG A 29 16.04 22.67 2.68
N ALA A 30 16.47 23.71 1.99
CA ALA A 30 16.98 23.62 0.63
C ALA A 30 18.05 22.53 0.54
N ALA A 31 17.79 21.50 -0.27
CA ALA A 31 18.85 20.78 -0.95
C ALA A 31 18.96 21.38 -2.35
N PRO A 32 20.13 21.86 -2.78
CA PRO A 32 20.28 22.47 -4.08
C PRO A 32 20.04 21.43 -5.18
N CYS A 33 19.16 21.78 -6.10
CA CYS A 33 19.09 21.16 -7.41
C CYS A 33 20.45 21.37 -8.11
N GLY A 34 21.13 20.28 -8.48
CA GLY A 34 22.24 20.35 -9.44
C GLY A 34 23.57 19.79 -8.96
N GLY A 35 23.63 18.50 -8.64
CA GLY A 35 24.86 17.74 -8.79
C GLY A 35 24.56 16.50 -9.66
N PRO A 36 25.45 16.08 -10.58
CA PRO A 36 25.34 14.75 -11.15
C PRO A 36 25.64 13.76 -10.02
N GLY A 37 24.59 13.30 -9.34
CA GLY A 37 24.71 12.14 -8.45
C GLY A 37 25.33 10.97 -9.23
N PRO A 38 26.01 10.03 -8.55
CA PRO A 38 26.69 8.94 -9.22
C PRO A 38 25.71 8.29 -10.19
N ALA A 39 26.04 8.31 -11.48
CA ALA A 39 25.21 7.75 -12.52
C ALA A 39 24.96 6.28 -12.17
N LEU A 40 23.79 6.00 -11.59
CA LEU A 40 23.35 4.65 -11.32
C LEU A 40 23.28 3.98 -12.68
N ARG A 41 24.34 3.24 -13.01
CA ARG A 41 24.39 2.33 -14.14
C ARG A 41 23.33 1.27 -13.85
N HIS A 42 22.08 1.58 -14.18
CA HIS A 42 21.08 0.55 -14.30
C HIS A 42 21.58 -0.32 -15.45
N PRO A 43 21.89 -1.61 -15.23
CA PRO A 43 22.15 -2.50 -16.33
C PRO A 43 21.00 -2.31 -17.30
N ARG A 44 21.30 -2.15 -18.59
CA ARG A 44 20.30 -1.88 -19.62
C ARG A 44 19.42 -3.12 -19.67
N ALA A 45 18.41 -3.13 -18.80
CA ALA A 45 17.54 -4.26 -18.59
C ALA A 45 16.98 -4.59 -19.97
N ALA A 46 16.99 -5.88 -20.32
CA ALA A 46 16.08 -6.35 -21.33
C ALA A 46 14.71 -5.72 -21.02
N MET A 47 14.03 -5.19 -22.04
CA MET A 47 12.77 -4.45 -21.86
C MET A 47 11.67 -5.40 -21.36
N THR A 48 11.73 -5.78 -20.10
CA THR A 48 10.79 -6.69 -19.44
C THR A 48 9.60 -5.86 -19.00
N PHE A 49 8.48 -6.05 -19.67
CA PHE A 49 7.23 -5.41 -19.28
C PHE A 49 6.68 -6.08 -18.02
N THR A 50 6.44 -5.30 -16.97
CA THR A 50 5.81 -5.76 -15.74
C THR A 50 4.53 -4.97 -15.48
N PRO A 51 3.36 -5.63 -15.39
CA PRO A 51 2.13 -4.97 -15.02
C PRO A 51 2.12 -4.60 -13.52
N LEU A 52 2.19 -3.29 -13.25
CA LEU A 52 2.24 -2.73 -11.88
C LEU A 52 0.87 -2.28 -11.34
N ARG A 53 -0.18 -2.28 -12.17
CA ARG A 53 -1.52 -1.84 -11.79
C ARG A 53 -2.55 -2.85 -12.24
N VAL A 54 -2.79 -3.87 -11.42
CA VAL A 54 -3.75 -4.94 -11.70
C VAL A 54 -4.78 -5.02 -10.58
N ARG A 55 -6.02 -5.31 -10.95
CA ARG A 55 -7.15 -5.40 -10.02
C ARG A 55 -7.76 -6.79 -10.08
N SER A 56 -7.92 -7.40 -8.91
CA SER A 56 -8.66 -8.65 -8.74
C SER A 56 -10.13 -8.37 -8.42
N HIS A 57 -10.93 -9.43 -8.29
CA HIS A 57 -12.30 -9.35 -7.75
C HIS A 57 -12.39 -8.80 -6.32
N GLY A 58 -11.26 -8.69 -5.59
CA GLY A 58 -11.20 -7.95 -4.33
C GLY A 58 -11.45 -6.44 -4.51
N SER A 59 -11.24 -5.91 -5.72
CA SER A 59 -11.57 -4.53 -6.08
C SER A 59 -13.04 -4.42 -6.47
N LEU A 60 -13.88 -4.10 -5.48
CA LEU A 60 -15.34 -4.03 -5.65
C LEU A 60 -15.73 -3.17 -6.85
N LEU A 61 -16.64 -3.71 -7.67
CA LEU A 61 -17.18 -3.11 -8.89
C LEU A 61 -16.11 -2.74 -9.94
N SER A 62 -14.91 -3.29 -9.86
CA SER A 62 -13.81 -2.88 -10.75
C SER A 62 -12.78 -3.94 -11.12
N GLY A 63 -12.79 -5.09 -10.45
CA GLY A 63 -12.12 -6.28 -10.94
C GLY A 63 -13.05 -7.48 -10.87
N VAL A 64 -12.80 -8.45 -11.74
CA VAL A 64 -13.62 -9.66 -11.89
C VAL A 64 -12.76 -10.92 -11.75
N ALA A 65 -11.48 -10.85 -12.13
CA ALA A 65 -10.60 -12.00 -12.14
C ALA A 65 -10.15 -12.42 -10.73
N SER A 66 -9.97 -13.73 -10.52
CA SER A 66 -9.28 -14.25 -9.35
C SER A 66 -7.78 -13.97 -9.40
N PRO A 67 -7.10 -13.78 -8.25
CA PRO A 67 -5.65 -13.69 -8.20
C PRO A 67 -4.97 -14.85 -8.95
N GLU A 68 -5.49 -16.07 -8.82
CA GLU A 68 -4.97 -17.26 -9.50
C GLU A 68 -5.12 -17.17 -11.02
N ALA A 69 -6.27 -16.70 -11.51
CA ALA A 69 -6.48 -16.49 -12.95
C ALA A 69 -5.53 -15.40 -13.51
N LEU A 70 -5.29 -14.34 -12.73
CA LEU A 70 -4.34 -13.28 -13.10
C LEU A 70 -2.90 -13.81 -13.17
N ILE A 71 -2.48 -14.63 -12.20
CA ILE A 71 -1.17 -15.28 -12.19
C ILE A 71 -1.02 -16.21 -13.40
N GLY A 72 -1.99 -17.09 -13.64
CA GLY A 72 -1.97 -18.00 -14.80
C GLY A 72 -1.89 -17.25 -16.13
N ARG A 73 -2.62 -16.13 -16.26
CA ARG A 73 -2.53 -15.26 -17.44
C ARG A 73 -1.16 -14.59 -17.55
N ALA A 74 -0.56 -14.14 -16.46
CA ALA A 74 0.74 -13.50 -16.46
C ALA A 74 1.86 -14.47 -16.88
N LEU A 75 1.81 -15.71 -16.38
CA LEU A 75 2.73 -16.77 -16.79
C LEU A 75 2.57 -17.14 -18.26
N ALA A 76 1.34 -17.24 -18.75
CA ALA A 76 1.07 -17.51 -20.16
C ALA A 76 1.58 -16.41 -21.10
N LEU A 77 1.69 -15.17 -20.60
CA LEU A 77 2.25 -14.03 -21.33
C LEU A 77 3.77 -13.89 -21.15
N GLY A 78 4.40 -14.74 -20.34
CA GLY A 78 5.84 -14.69 -20.08
C GLY A 78 6.28 -13.57 -19.14
N TYR A 79 5.40 -13.09 -18.26
CA TYR A 79 5.78 -12.10 -17.25
C TYR A 79 6.47 -12.77 -16.06
N GLU A 80 7.59 -12.16 -15.63
CA GLU A 80 8.34 -12.62 -14.45
C GLU A 80 7.74 -12.09 -13.14
N SER A 81 6.99 -10.98 -13.21
CA SER A 81 6.41 -10.34 -12.03
C SER A 81 5.05 -9.70 -12.32
N LEU A 82 4.24 -9.58 -11.27
CA LEU A 82 2.86 -9.07 -11.31
C LEU A 82 2.58 -8.33 -10.00
N ALA A 83 2.06 -7.11 -10.09
CA ALA A 83 1.61 -6.37 -8.92
C ALA A 83 0.09 -6.45 -8.75
N LEU A 84 -0.37 -6.69 -7.52
CA LEU A 84 -1.79 -6.65 -7.20
C LEU A 84 -2.15 -5.34 -6.47
N THR A 85 -2.85 -4.45 -7.16
CA THR A 85 -3.25 -3.12 -6.66
C THR A 85 -4.77 -3.00 -6.63
N ASP A 86 -5.40 -3.66 -5.67
CA ASP A 86 -6.84 -3.53 -5.44
C ASP A 86 -7.21 -2.14 -4.92
N ARG A 87 -8.45 -1.71 -5.18
CA ARG A 87 -8.90 -0.36 -4.80
C ARG A 87 -9.22 -0.34 -3.31
N ASP A 88 -8.53 0.54 -2.58
CA ASP A 88 -8.78 0.86 -1.16
C ASP A 88 -8.76 -0.38 -0.23
N ASN A 89 -8.12 -1.48 -0.66
CA ASN A 89 -8.06 -2.71 0.12
C ASN A 89 -6.87 -3.61 -0.27
N LEU A 90 -6.63 -4.60 0.59
CA LEU A 90 -5.63 -5.67 0.42
C LEU A 90 -6.18 -7.04 0.82
N TYR A 91 -7.50 -7.27 0.67
CA TYR A 91 -8.16 -8.47 1.20
C TYR A 91 -7.57 -9.77 0.65
N LEU A 92 -7.16 -9.75 -0.62
CA LEU A 92 -6.63 -10.91 -1.32
C LEU A 92 -5.10 -10.94 -1.38
N ALA A 93 -4.40 -10.03 -0.71
CA ALA A 93 -2.95 -9.92 -0.78
C ALA A 93 -2.23 -11.21 -0.33
N ILE A 94 -2.66 -11.82 0.78
CA ILE A 94 -2.06 -13.08 1.27
C ILE A 94 -2.35 -14.24 0.32
N ARG A 95 -3.56 -14.31 -0.23
CA ARG A 95 -3.95 -15.35 -1.18
C ARG A 95 -3.12 -15.24 -2.47
N PHE A 96 -2.98 -14.03 -2.99
CA PHE A 96 -2.15 -13.70 -4.14
C PHE A 96 -0.67 -14.06 -3.90
N TYR A 97 -0.11 -13.64 -2.77
CA TYR A 97 1.29 -13.91 -2.44
C TYR A 97 1.59 -15.41 -2.40
N ARG A 98 0.72 -16.20 -1.76
CA ARG A 98 0.89 -17.66 -1.65
C ARG A 98 0.77 -18.34 -3.02
N ALA A 99 -0.21 -17.95 -3.82
CA ALA A 99 -0.40 -18.49 -5.17
C ALA A 99 0.77 -18.13 -6.09
N ALA A 100 1.18 -16.85 -6.12
CA ALA A 100 2.29 -16.40 -6.96
C ALA A 100 3.60 -17.11 -6.61
N ARG A 101 3.88 -17.32 -5.32
CA ARG A 101 5.05 -18.08 -4.88
C ARG A 101 5.00 -19.56 -5.22
N ALA A 102 3.82 -20.17 -5.22
CA ALA A 102 3.66 -21.57 -5.63
C ALA A 102 3.97 -21.73 -7.12
N ASP A 103 3.57 -20.76 -7.95
CA ASP A 103 3.74 -20.80 -9.40
C ASP A 103 5.05 -20.16 -9.89
N GLY A 104 5.93 -19.71 -8.98
CA GLY A 104 7.24 -19.14 -9.31
C GLY A 104 7.20 -17.71 -9.89
N LEU A 105 6.06 -17.03 -9.79
CA LEU A 105 5.92 -15.63 -10.22
C LEU A 105 6.31 -14.69 -9.07
N ARG A 106 7.03 -13.60 -9.35
CA ARG A 106 7.40 -12.61 -8.33
C ARG A 106 6.21 -11.70 -8.01
N PRO A 107 5.61 -11.80 -6.80
CA PRO A 107 4.52 -10.90 -6.41
C PRO A 107 5.08 -9.53 -6.04
N LEU A 108 4.35 -8.48 -6.44
CA LEU A 108 4.60 -7.09 -6.10
C LEU A 108 3.39 -6.44 -5.42
#